data_AF-A0A6M3LAJ7-F1
#
_entry.id   AF-A0A6M3LAJ7-F1
#
_cell.length_a   1.000
_cell.length_b   1.000
_cell.length_c   1.000
_cell.angle_alpha   90.00
_cell.angle_beta   90.00
_cell.angle_gamma   90.00
#
_symmetry.space_group_name_H-M   'P 1'
#
loop_
_entity.id
_entity.type
_entity.pdbx_description
1 polymer ?
#
loop_
_entity_poly.entity_id
_entity_poly.type
_entity_poly.pdbx_seq_one_letter_code
_entity_poly.pdbx_strand_id
1 'polypeptide(L)'
;MGQVIDVQAGSAAYLESKRKTFPQNVNRISSLDDPCLRRLYYRRAAWDKATPHPTSLLGVFETGNTLEPVIERIVSEVGHASDPPWRIVGSQMPTNDRLLQQYQI
;
A
#
# COMPACT_ATOMS: atom_id res chain seq x y z
N MET A 1 -5.02 41.83 8.72
CA MET A 1 -4.62 41.36 7.39
C MET A 1 -4.59 39.84 7.43
N GLY A 2 -5.56 39.16 6.82
CA GLY A 2 -5.58 37.70 6.81
C GLY A 2 -4.49 37.18 5.88
N GLN A 3 -3.59 36.37 6.40
CA GLN A 3 -2.56 35.71 5.59
C GLN A 3 -3.28 34.73 4.66
N VAL A 4 -3.14 34.92 3.34
CA VAL A 4 -3.65 33.96 2.37
C VAL A 4 -2.76 32.72 2.46
N ILE A 5 -3.30 31.64 3.04
CA ILE A 5 -2.58 30.38 3.18
C ILE A 5 -2.65 29.65 1.84
N ASP A 6 -1.51 29.47 1.19
CA ASP A 6 -1.39 28.60 0.02
C ASP A 6 -1.32 27.14 0.48
N VAL A 7 -2.49 26.50 0.49
CA VAL A 7 -2.64 25.09 0.88
C VAL A 7 -1.92 24.16 -0.10
N GLN A 8 -1.87 24.50 -1.38
CA GLN A 8 -1.24 23.66 -2.40
C GLN A 8 0.27 23.64 -2.21
N ALA A 9 0.89 24.81 -2.08
CA ALA A 9 2.32 24.92 -1.77
C ALA A 9 2.67 24.22 -0.44
N GLY A 10 1.85 24.39 0.59
CA GLY A 10 2.02 23.72 1.88
C GLY A 10 1.98 22.19 1.78
N SER A 11 1.00 21.65 1.06
CA SER A 11 0.87 20.20 0.84
C SER A 11 2.04 19.62 0.05
N ALA A 12 2.51 20.31 -0.98
CA ALA A 12 3.64 19.86 -1.80
C ALA A 12 4.94 19.81 -0.97
N ALA A 13 5.19 20.84 -0.16
CA ALA A 13 6.34 20.89 0.74
C ALA A 13 6.28 19.79 1.81
N TYR A 14 5.09 19.55 2.38
CA TYR A 14 4.90 18.45 3.33
C TYR A 14 5.20 17.09 2.69
N LEU A 15 4.63 16.80 1.52
CA LEU A 15 4.84 15.52 0.83
C LEU A 15 6.31 15.31 0.44
N GLU A 16 6.99 16.35 -0.04
CA GLU A 16 8.42 16.24 -0.36
C GLU A 16 9.26 15.99 0.91
N SER A 17 8.92 16.61 2.05
CA SER A 17 9.62 16.36 3.32
C SER A 17 9.46 14.91 3.84
N LYS A 18 8.35 14.26 3.48
CA LYS A 18 8.03 12.87 3.87
C LYS A 18 8.54 11.84 2.88
N ARG A 19 8.99 12.28 1.69
CA ARG A 19 9.47 11.42 0.63
C ARG A 19 10.75 10.71 1.06
N LYS A 20 10.61 9.43 1.38
CA LYS A 20 11.73 8.57 1.75
C LYS A 20 11.51 7.16 1.21
N THR A 21 12.61 6.50 0.90
CA THR A 21 12.60 5.06 0.66
C THR A 21 12.69 4.36 2.01
N PHE A 22 11.74 3.47 2.29
CA PHE A 22 11.75 2.70 3.53
C PHE A 22 12.63 1.46 3.39
N PRO A 23 13.34 1.06 4.46
CA PRO A 23 14.10 -0.19 4.48
C PRO A 23 13.23 -1.37 4.05
N GLN A 24 13.73 -2.16 3.11
CA GLN A 24 13.05 -3.35 2.61
C GLN A 24 13.99 -4.55 2.67
N ASN A 25 13.85 -5.36 3.71
CA ASN A 25 14.70 -6.55 3.90
C ASN A 25 14.09 -7.82 3.28
N VAL A 26 12.80 -7.76 2.90
CA VAL A 26 12.03 -8.88 2.34
C VAL A 26 11.32 -8.46 1.06
N ASN A 27 10.90 -9.43 0.23
CA ASN A 27 10.10 -9.13 -0.94
C ASN A 27 8.69 -8.74 -0.48
N ARG A 28 8.14 -7.65 -1.01
CA ARG A 28 6.74 -7.28 -0.77
C ARG A 28 5.83 -8.24 -1.53
N ILE A 29 4.63 -8.47 -1.01
CA ILE A 29 3.61 -9.29 -1.68
C ILE A 29 3.21 -8.72 -3.05
N SER A 30 3.33 -7.42 -3.26
CA SER A 30 3.14 -6.79 -4.58
C SER A 30 4.18 -7.19 -5.63
N SER A 31 5.26 -7.87 -5.22
CA SER A 31 6.26 -8.47 -6.12
C SER A 31 6.09 -9.98 -6.27
N LEU A 32 5.00 -10.56 -5.75
CA LEU A 32 4.59 -11.92 -6.04
C LEU A 32 4.39 -12.02 -7.56
N ASP A 33 4.96 -13.05 -8.19
CA ASP A 33 4.98 -13.26 -9.65
C ASP A 33 5.99 -12.42 -10.45
N ASP A 34 6.92 -11.68 -9.82
CA ASP A 34 8.04 -11.08 -10.59
C ASP A 34 8.95 -12.19 -11.14
N PRO A 35 9.09 -12.35 -12.47
CA PRO A 35 9.82 -13.47 -13.06
C PRO A 35 11.34 -13.36 -12.87
N CYS A 36 11.84 -12.19 -12.46
CA CYS A 36 13.27 -11.92 -12.38
C CYS A 36 13.77 -11.98 -10.93
N LEU A 37 14.34 -13.14 -10.56
CA LEU A 37 14.94 -13.35 -9.24
C LEU A 37 16.04 -12.34 -8.91
N ARG A 38 16.84 -11.91 -9.90
CA ARG A 38 17.88 -10.89 -9.71
C ARG A 38 17.29 -9.53 -9.33
N ARG A 39 16.16 -9.14 -9.93
CA ARG A 39 15.45 -7.90 -9.61
C ARG A 39 14.84 -7.97 -8.21
N LEU A 40 14.27 -9.11 -7.82
CA LEU A 40 13.79 -9.35 -6.46
C LEU A 40 14.91 -9.29 -5.42
N TYR A 41 16.07 -9.87 -5.72
CA TYR A 41 17.25 -9.74 -4.87
C TYR A 41 17.68 -8.28 -4.76
N TYR A 42 17.80 -7.56 -5.88
CA TYR A 42 18.22 -6.17 -5.90
C TYR A 42 17.28 -5.25 -5.11
N ARG A 43 15.96 -5.44 -5.22
CA ARG A 43 14.95 -4.69 -4.45
C ARG A 43 15.10 -4.84 -2.93
N ARG A 44 15.72 -5.92 -2.45
CA ARG A 44 16.01 -6.15 -1.03
C ARG A 44 17.41 -5.70 -0.64
N ALA A 45 18.42 -6.10 -1.42
CA ALA A 45 19.82 -5.88 -1.09
C ALA A 45 20.27 -4.42 -1.32
N ALA A 46 19.65 -3.74 -2.28
CA ALA A 46 19.96 -2.36 -2.66
C ALA A 46 18.69 -1.50 -2.66
N TRP A 47 17.87 -1.66 -1.61
CA TRP A 47 16.60 -0.95 -1.44
C TRP A 47 16.81 0.58 -1.40
N ASP A 48 17.93 1.01 -0.85
CA ASP A 48 18.37 2.40 -0.71
C ASP A 48 18.62 3.09 -2.06
N LYS A 49 18.93 2.31 -3.10
CA LYS A 49 19.16 2.81 -4.47
C LYS A 49 17.88 2.95 -5.28
N ALA A 50 16.73 2.54 -4.73
CA ALA A 50 15.47 2.67 -5.43
C ALA A 50 15.04 4.15 -5.50
N THR A 51 14.59 4.56 -6.68
CA THR A 51 14.01 5.89 -6.87
C THR A 51 12.80 6.05 -5.94
N PRO A 52 12.76 7.10 -5.10
CA PRO A 52 11.59 7.34 -4.26
C PRO A 52 10.34 7.53 -5.12
N HIS A 53 9.19 7.14 -4.58
CA HIS A 53 7.90 7.32 -5.25
C HIS A 53 7.63 8.80 -5.58
N PRO A 54 6.90 9.09 -6.66
CA PRO A 54 6.43 10.44 -6.95
C PRO A 54 5.54 10.94 -5.80
N THR A 55 5.61 12.24 -5.51
CA THR A 55 4.85 12.89 -4.43
C THR A 55 3.35 12.70 -4.54
N SER A 56 2.81 12.63 -5.76
CA SER A 56 1.40 12.34 -6.02
C SER A 56 0.98 10.97 -5.46
N LEU A 57 1.78 9.92 -5.70
CA LEU A 57 1.50 8.59 -5.15
C LEU A 57 1.66 8.56 -3.63
N LEU A 58 2.64 9.28 -3.09
CA LEU A 58 2.80 9.41 -1.65
C LEU A 58 1.56 10.03 -0.99
N GLY A 59 0.98 11.08 -1.60
CA GLY A 59 -0.25 11.69 -1.12
C GLY A 59 -1.44 10.72 -1.10
N VAL A 60 -1.56 9.86 -2.11
CA VAL A 60 -2.58 8.80 -2.14
C VAL A 60 -2.38 7.81 -0.99
N PHE A 61 -1.15 7.36 -0.75
CA PHE A 61 -0.86 6.43 0.35
C PHE A 61 -1.09 7.04 1.73
N GLU A 62 -0.64 8.27 1.98
CA GLU A 62 -0.86 8.97 3.25
C GLU A 62 -2.35 9.18 3.52
N THR A 63 -3.12 9.53 2.49
CA THR A 63 -4.58 9.65 2.58
C THR A 63 -5.21 8.28 2.89
N GLY A 64 -4.80 7.23 2.18
CA GLY A 64 -5.24 5.86 2.42
C GLY A 64 -5.01 5.41 3.85
N ASN A 65 -3.78 5.57 4.36
CA ASN A 65 -3.41 5.23 5.74
C ASN A 65 -4.24 6.01 6.77
N THR A 66 -4.59 7.26 6.47
CA THR A 66 -5.42 8.08 7.36
C THR A 66 -6.88 7.59 7.39
N LEU A 67 -7.39 7.11 6.25
CA LEU A 67 -8.77 6.65 6.10
C LEU A 67 -8.97 5.19 6.53
N GLU A 68 -7.94 4.36 6.48
CA GLU A 68 -7.98 2.93 6.81
C GLU A 68 -8.71 2.63 8.14
N PRO A 69 -8.38 3.24 9.29
CA PRO A 69 -9.09 2.95 10.54
C PRO A 69 -10.57 3.36 10.52
N VAL A 70 -10.92 4.42 9.76
CA VAL A 70 -12.31 4.85 9.60
C VAL A 70 -13.08 3.83 8.77
N ILE A 71 -12.47 3.34 7.70
CA ILE A 71 -13.06 2.32 6.82
C ILE A 71 -13.21 0.99 7.57
N GLU A 72 -12.20 0.54 8.31
CA GLU A 72 -12.28 -0.67 9.14
C GLU A 72 -13.42 -0.59 10.15
N ARG A 73 -13.60 0.57 10.79
CA ARG A 73 -14.72 0.81 11.71
C ARG A 73 -16.07 0.76 11.01
N ILE A 74 -16.19 1.39 9.84
CA ILE A 74 -17.44 1.35 9.05
C ILE A 74 -17.75 -0.09 8.63
N VAL A 75 -16.77 -0.84 8.15
CA VAL A 75 -16.96 -2.23 7.72
C VAL A 75 -17.38 -3.11 8.89
N SER A 76 -16.76 -2.95 10.07
CA SER A 76 -17.09 -3.74 11.26
C SER A 76 -18.41 -3.35 11.92
N GLU A 77 -18.79 -2.08 11.96
CA GLU A 77 -20.03 -1.64 12.62
C GLU A 77 -21.22 -1.65 11.66
N VAL A 78 -21.07 -1.05 10.48
CA VAL A 78 -22.15 -0.87 9.49
C VAL A 78 -22.26 -2.06 8.56
N GLY A 79 -21.13 -2.64 8.14
CA GLY A 79 -21.11 -3.80 7.24
C GLY A 79 -21.85 -5.01 7.84
N HIS A 80 -21.72 -5.22 9.15
CA HIS A 80 -22.46 -6.27 9.87
C HIS A 80 -23.96 -5.97 10.02
N ALA A 81 -24.35 -4.70 10.11
CA ALA A 81 -25.75 -4.28 10.28
C ALA A 81 -26.51 -4.09 8.94
N SER A 82 -25.79 -4.10 7.81
CA SER A 82 -26.37 -3.94 6.47
C SER A 82 -27.11 -5.19 5.98
N ASP A 83 -28.16 -5.01 5.17
CA ASP A 83 -28.89 -6.10 4.50
C ASP A 83 -28.86 -5.90 2.96
N PRO A 84 -28.15 -6.74 2.20
CA PRO A 84 -27.33 -7.87 2.65
C PRO A 84 -26.03 -7.42 3.34
N PRO A 85 -25.47 -8.23 4.26
CA PRO A 85 -24.24 -7.89 4.97
C PRO A 85 -23.09 -7.72 3.99
N TRP A 86 -22.33 -6.64 4.16
CA TRP A 86 -21.17 -6.37 3.32
C TRP A 86 -20.11 -7.45 3.54
N ARG A 87 -19.81 -8.20 2.50
CA ARG A 87 -18.71 -9.17 2.47
C ARG A 87 -17.56 -8.57 1.69
N ILE A 88 -16.36 -8.56 2.26
CA ILE A 88 -15.14 -8.28 1.47
C ILE A 88 -14.98 -9.45 0.50
N VAL A 89 -15.43 -9.27 -0.74
CA VAL A 89 -15.19 -10.22 -1.82
C VAL A 89 -13.80 -9.93 -2.36
N GLY A 90 -12.79 -10.40 -1.63
CA GLY A 90 -11.50 -10.63 -2.26
C GLY A 90 -11.70 -11.78 -3.25
N SER A 91 -11.71 -11.49 -4.55
CA SER A 91 -11.42 -12.52 -5.54
C SER A 91 -10.03 -13.02 -5.19
N GLN A 92 -9.97 -14.16 -4.48
CA GLN A 92 -8.71 -14.85 -4.26
C GLN A 92 -8.10 -15.01 -5.63
N MET A 93 -6.96 -14.36 -5.86
CA MET A 93 -6.16 -14.63 -7.04
C MET A 93 -5.87 -16.13 -6.94
N PRO A 94 -6.27 -16.97 -7.91
CA PRO A 94 -5.93 -18.38 -7.86
C PRO A 94 -4.41 -18.44 -7.94
N THR A 95 -3.76 -18.59 -6.79
CA THR A 95 -2.33 -18.87 -6.71
C THR A 95 -2.14 -20.20 -7.41
N ASN A 96 -1.54 -20.19 -8.60
CA ASN A 96 -1.14 -21.39 -9.32
C ASN A 96 0.06 -22.00 -8.60
N ASP A 97 -0.18 -22.47 -7.37
CA ASP A 97 0.84 -22.90 -6.45
C ASP A 97 0.76 -24.42 -6.32
N ARG A 98 1.37 -25.10 -7.29
CA ARG A 98 1.60 -26.56 -7.24
C ARG A 98 2.24 -26.99 -5.92
N LEU A 99 2.95 -26.08 -5.26
CA LEU A 99 3.60 -26.26 -3.97
C LEU A 99 2.58 -26.42 -2.84
N LEU A 100 1.51 -25.61 -2.78
CA LEU A 100 0.47 -25.73 -1.74
C LEU A 100 -0.34 -27.03 -1.87
N GLN A 101 -0.62 -27.46 -3.11
CA GLN A 101 -1.28 -28.74 -3.38
C GLN A 101 -0.47 -29.94 -2.87
N GLN A 102 0.87 -29.87 -2.91
CA GLN A 102 1.74 -30.96 -2.46
C GLN A 102 1.73 -31.15 -0.94
N TYR A 103 1.49 -30.08 -0.16
CA TYR A 103 1.55 -30.11 1.30
C TYR A 103 0.17 -30.14 1.98
N GLN A 104 -0.95 -30.23 1.23
CA GLN A 104 -2.32 -30.28 1.74
C GLN A 104 -2.63 -29.20 2.80
N ILE A 105 -2.18 -27.97 2.54
CA ILE A 105 -2.60 -26.78 3.29
C ILE A 105 -3.77 -26.13 2.57
#